data_AF-A0A220UE75-F1
#
_entry.id   AF-A0A220UE75-F1
#
_cell.length_a   1.000
_cell.length_b   1.000
_cell.length_c   1.000
_cell.angle_alpha   90.00
_cell.angle_beta   90.00
_cell.angle_gamma   90.00
#
_symmetry.space_group_name_H-M   'P 1'
#
loop_
_entity.id
_entity.type
_entity.pdbx_description
1 polymer ?
#
loop_
_entity_poly.entity_id
_entity_poly.type
_entity_poly.pdbx_seq_one_letter_code
_entity_poly.pdbx_strand_id
1 'polypeptide(L)'
;MLTARGWADADEGTGLIWAVTPYVDRYRTTVLRPRRPDAQPLVLARTAPDTATGSTDLTGRDALVMGLVLGIGDPPVPVSTTPDCGCDACDSGSRDVLEELDRTILSIVDGSFETVLTPGWTSHRTSFGAGGGSGEEDADLDVTVTAQPWAENWTPRPLCPAIQPPRSSPVSAPRSRRPRRSTDR
;
A
#
# COMPACT_ATOMS: atom_id res chain seq x y z
N MET A 1 -10.47 -18.88 -4.99
CA MET A 1 -9.90 -19.77 -3.96
C MET A 1 -10.38 -19.41 -2.55
N LEU A 2 -10.26 -18.15 -2.10
CA LEU A 2 -10.69 -17.74 -0.76
C LEU A 2 -12.20 -17.87 -0.53
N THR A 3 -13.01 -17.47 -1.51
CA THR A 3 -14.46 -17.67 -1.52
C THR A 3 -14.86 -19.15 -1.58
N ALA A 4 -14.19 -19.91 -2.45
CA ALA A 4 -14.41 -21.36 -2.58
C ALA A 4 -14.06 -22.14 -1.30
N ARG A 5 -13.13 -21.64 -0.48
CA ARG A 5 -12.82 -22.19 0.85
C ARG A 5 -13.79 -21.74 1.94
N GLY A 6 -14.74 -20.85 1.63
CA GLY A 6 -15.69 -20.31 2.59
C GLY A 6 -15.08 -19.33 3.59
N TRP A 7 -13.89 -18.78 3.30
CA TRP A 7 -13.23 -17.83 4.20
C TRP A 7 -13.70 -16.40 4.02
N ALA A 8 -14.24 -16.08 2.84
CA ALA A 8 -14.73 -14.75 2.52
C ALA A 8 -15.89 -14.81 1.52
N ASP A 9 -16.67 -13.74 1.52
CA ASP A 9 -17.62 -13.43 0.47
C ASP A 9 -17.03 -12.31 -0.42
N ALA A 10 -17.46 -12.22 -1.67
CA ALA A 10 -16.92 -11.27 -2.64
C ALA A 10 -18.01 -10.31 -3.11
N ASP A 11 -17.76 -9.02 -2.93
CA ASP A 11 -18.67 -7.94 -3.30
C ASP A 11 -18.02 -7.02 -4.34
N GLU A 12 -18.84 -6.35 -5.14
CA GLU A 12 -18.37 -5.23 -5.95
C GLU A 12 -18.20 -3.98 -5.09
N GLY A 13 -17.01 -3.37 -5.13
CA GLY A 13 -16.64 -2.18 -4.36
C GLY A 13 -17.12 -0.87 -4.99
N THR A 14 -18.31 -0.85 -5.59
CA THR A 14 -18.86 0.36 -6.21
C THR A 14 -19.05 1.46 -5.16
N GLY A 15 -18.47 2.63 -5.40
CA GLY A 15 -18.55 3.77 -4.46
C GLY A 15 -17.68 3.62 -3.21
N LEU A 16 -16.76 2.65 -3.16
CA LEU A 16 -15.84 2.46 -2.05
C LEU A 16 -14.96 3.71 -1.81
N ILE A 17 -15.04 4.23 -0.59
CA ILE A 17 -14.23 5.36 -0.11
C ILE A 17 -12.98 4.78 0.54
N TRP A 18 -11.81 5.19 0.06
CA TRP A 18 -10.53 4.74 0.60
C TRP A 18 -10.06 5.66 1.71
N ALA A 19 -9.33 5.12 2.68
CA ALA A 19 -8.67 5.91 3.72
C ALA A 19 -7.65 6.85 3.08
N VAL A 20 -6.92 6.34 2.08
CA VAL A 20 -6.00 7.07 1.20
C VAL A 20 -6.39 6.80 -0.23
N THR A 21 -6.58 7.85 -1.02
CA THR A 21 -6.95 7.69 -2.43
C THR A 21 -5.76 7.14 -3.22
N PRO A 22 -5.89 5.97 -3.89
CA PRO A 22 -4.81 5.48 -4.75
C PRO A 22 -4.48 6.47 -5.87
N TYR A 23 -3.20 6.60 -6.22
CA TYR A 23 -2.72 7.53 -7.26
C TYR A 23 -3.15 7.17 -8.68
N VAL A 24 -3.65 5.96 -8.87
CA VAL A 24 -4.03 5.41 -10.16
C VAL A 24 -5.55 5.33 -10.25
N ASP A 25 -6.06 5.61 -11.45
CA ASP A 25 -7.47 5.42 -11.75
C ASP A 25 -7.87 3.96 -11.54
N ARG A 26 -9.12 3.77 -11.11
CA ARG A 26 -9.69 2.47 -10.75
C ARG A 26 -10.91 2.22 -11.61
N TYR A 27 -10.92 1.09 -12.30
CA TYR A 27 -12.02 0.73 -13.19
C TYR A 27 -12.98 -0.29 -12.58
N ARG A 28 -12.42 -1.28 -11.87
CA ARG A 28 -13.22 -2.30 -11.18
C ARG A 28 -12.60 -2.60 -9.83
N THR A 29 -13.43 -2.63 -8.80
CA THR A 29 -13.03 -2.94 -7.44
C THR A 29 -13.81 -4.15 -6.94
N THR A 30 -13.10 -5.15 -6.43
CA THR A 30 -13.66 -6.30 -5.72
C THR A 30 -13.25 -6.21 -4.26
N VAL A 31 -14.19 -6.36 -3.35
CA VAL A 31 -13.94 -6.44 -1.91
C VAL A 31 -14.15 -7.88 -1.48
N LEU A 32 -13.12 -8.50 -0.92
CA LEU A 32 -13.22 -9.80 -0.28
C LEU A 32 -13.41 -9.57 1.21
N ARG A 33 -14.62 -9.85 1.70
CA ARG A 33 -15.00 -9.68 3.11
C ARG A 33 -14.81 -11.00 3.85
N PRO A 34 -13.87 -11.09 4.80
CA PRO A 34 -13.68 -12.31 5.56
C PRO A 34 -14.90 -12.60 6.44
N ARG A 35 -15.17 -13.89 6.66
CA ARG A 35 -16.24 -14.32 7.57
C ARG A 35 -15.86 -14.24 9.03
N ARG A 36 -14.57 -14.22 9.33
CA ARG A 36 -14.06 -14.02 10.69
C ARG A 36 -14.23 -12.54 11.08
N PRO A 37 -14.93 -12.21 12.18
CA PRO A 37 -15.29 -10.83 12.53
C PRO A 37 -14.12 -9.85 12.68
N ASP A 38 -12.94 -10.33 13.09
CA ASP A 38 -11.78 -9.47 13.35
C ASP A 38 -10.79 -9.43 12.18
N ALA A 39 -11.05 -10.19 11.12
CA ALA A 39 -10.23 -10.20 9.92
C ALA A 39 -10.58 -9.02 9.01
N GLN A 40 -9.55 -8.43 8.42
CA GLN A 40 -9.66 -7.22 7.64
C GLN A 40 -10.08 -7.58 6.21
N PRO A 41 -11.02 -6.83 5.61
CA PRO A 41 -11.33 -6.96 4.19
C PRO A 41 -10.09 -6.75 3.32
N LEU A 42 -10.00 -7.53 2.24
CA LEU A 42 -8.99 -7.37 1.19
C LEU A 42 -9.65 -6.76 -0.04
N VAL A 43 -9.13 -5.64 -0.51
CA VAL A 43 -9.63 -4.92 -1.68
C VAL A 43 -8.69 -5.12 -2.85
N LEU A 44 -9.27 -5.49 -3.99
CA LEU A 44 -8.57 -5.68 -5.26
C LEU A 44 -9.13 -4.67 -6.27
N ALA A 45 -8.36 -3.65 -6.62
CA ALA A 45 -8.78 -2.63 -7.58
C ALA A 45 -7.92 -2.65 -8.85
N ARG A 46 -8.56 -2.90 -9.99
CA ARG A 46 -7.90 -2.92 -11.31
C ARG A 46 -7.78 -1.52 -11.88
N THR A 47 -6.65 -1.23 -12.51
CA THR A 47 -6.32 0.10 -13.05
C THR A 47 -6.68 0.29 -14.52
N ALA A 48 -7.17 -0.73 -15.21
CA ALA A 48 -7.81 -0.57 -16.52
C ALA A 48 -8.96 -1.58 -16.75
N PRO A 49 -9.82 -1.36 -17.76
CA PRO A 49 -10.93 -2.25 -18.11
C PRO A 49 -10.47 -3.65 -18.54
N ASP A 50 -11.31 -4.66 -18.31
CA ASP A 50 -11.05 -6.05 -18.72
C ASP A 50 -10.93 -6.23 -20.24
N THR A 51 -11.53 -5.31 -21.01
CA THR A 51 -11.48 -5.31 -22.48
C THR A 51 -10.39 -4.41 -23.04
N ALA A 52 -9.60 -3.74 -22.19
CA ALA A 52 -8.53 -2.88 -22.65
C ALA A 52 -7.46 -3.73 -23.33
N THR A 53 -7.26 -3.51 -24.63
CA THR A 53 -6.10 -4.04 -25.33
C THR A 53 -4.96 -3.10 -25.01
N GLY A 54 -3.86 -3.61 -24.43
CA GLY A 54 -2.66 -2.82 -24.22
C GLY A 54 -2.25 -2.19 -25.55
N SER A 55 -2.09 -0.87 -25.60
CA SER A 55 -1.67 -0.21 -26.83
C SER A 55 -0.17 -0.42 -27.02
N THR A 56 0.24 -0.72 -28.25
CA THR A 56 1.65 -0.87 -28.64
C THR A 56 2.25 0.43 -29.16
N ASP A 57 1.43 1.48 -29.32
CA ASP A 57 1.83 2.80 -29.81
C ASP A 57 1.48 3.84 -28.74
N LEU A 58 2.25 3.79 -27.64
CA LEU A 58 2.00 4.59 -26.45
C LEU A 58 2.78 5.91 -26.53
N THR A 59 2.05 7.03 -26.56
CA THR A 59 2.61 8.27 -26.01
C THR A 59 2.54 8.17 -24.48
N GLY A 60 3.47 8.80 -23.75
CA GLY A 60 3.60 8.62 -22.29
C GLY A 60 2.35 8.96 -21.45
N ARG A 61 1.31 9.56 -22.04
CA ARG A 61 0.02 9.84 -21.36
C ARG A 61 -1.10 8.84 -21.69
N ASP A 62 -0.96 8.06 -22.76
CA ASP A 62 -2.00 7.13 -23.24
C ASP A 62 -1.73 5.68 -22.79
N ALA A 63 -0.59 5.45 -22.12
CA ALA A 63 -0.20 4.17 -21.55
C ALA A 63 -1.09 3.81 -20.36
N LEU A 64 -2.18 3.10 -20.62
CA LEU A 64 -2.88 2.37 -19.57
C LEU A 64 -1.96 1.25 -19.07
N VAL A 65 -1.26 1.51 -17.96
CA VAL A 65 -0.49 0.49 -17.25
C VAL A 65 -1.49 -0.43 -16.57
N MET A 66 -1.56 -1.65 -17.07
CA MET A 66 -2.41 -2.67 -16.48
C MET A 66 -1.83 -3.10 -15.14
N GLY A 67 -2.55 -2.77 -14.07
CA GLY A 67 -2.11 -3.00 -12.73
C GLY A 67 -3.23 -3.30 -11.75
N LEU A 68 -2.81 -3.62 -10.54
CA LEU A 68 -3.65 -4.01 -9.43
C LEU A 68 -3.22 -3.22 -8.19
N VAL A 69 -4.16 -2.50 -7.61
CA VAL A 69 -4.03 -1.91 -6.28
C VAL A 69 -4.61 -2.89 -5.27
N LEU A 70 -3.81 -3.25 -4.27
CA LEU A 70 -4.25 -3.97 -3.09
C LEU A 70 -4.58 -3.00 -1.96
N GLY A 71 -5.72 -3.18 -1.32
CA GLY A 71 -6.11 -2.45 -0.13
C GLY A 71 -6.49 -3.37 1.03
N ILE A 72 -6.32 -2.90 2.26
CA ILE A 72 -6.72 -3.63 3.48
C ILE A 72 -7.58 -2.75 4.39
N GLY A 73 -8.60 -3.34 5.00
CA GLY A 73 -9.44 -2.67 6.01
C GLY A 73 -10.72 -2.06 5.45
N ASP A 74 -11.44 -1.36 6.32
CA ASP A 74 -12.69 -0.64 6.02
C ASP A 74 -12.74 0.64 6.89
N PRO A 75 -12.44 1.83 6.33
CA PRO A 75 -12.09 2.09 4.92
C PRO A 75 -10.73 1.49 4.52
N PRO A 76 -10.54 1.08 3.25
CA PRO A 76 -9.32 0.45 2.81
C PRO A 76 -8.14 1.41 2.73
N VAL A 77 -7.00 0.93 3.21
CA VAL A 77 -5.68 1.53 3.06
C VAL A 77 -4.97 0.85 1.88
N PRO A 78 -4.47 1.57 0.87
CA PRO A 78 -3.68 0.99 -0.21
C PRO A 78 -2.32 0.54 0.32
N VAL A 79 -1.95 -0.70 0.03
CA VAL A 79 -0.72 -1.32 0.56
C VAL A 79 0.25 -1.80 -0.49
N SER A 80 -0.22 -1.98 -1.73
CA SER A 80 0.62 -2.33 -2.86
C SER A 80 -0.06 -1.88 -4.16
N THR A 81 0.74 -1.40 -5.11
CA THR A 81 0.33 -1.20 -6.50
C THR A 81 1.30 -1.96 -7.37
N THR A 82 0.77 -2.82 -8.22
CA THR A 82 1.57 -3.74 -9.03
C THR A 82 1.19 -3.64 -10.50
N PRO A 83 2.14 -3.46 -11.44
CA PRO A 83 3.56 -3.18 -11.19
C PRO A 83 3.76 -1.78 -10.55
N ASP A 84 4.85 -1.62 -9.81
CA ASP A 84 5.26 -0.34 -9.20
C ASP A 84 5.74 0.67 -10.26
N CYS A 85 6.34 0.16 -11.34
CA CYS A 85 6.73 0.89 -12.53
C CYS A 85 6.27 0.13 -13.78
N GLY A 86 5.46 0.77 -14.63
CA GLY A 86 4.95 0.18 -15.87
C GLY A 86 5.93 0.17 -17.04
N CYS A 87 7.22 0.36 -16.79
CA CYS A 87 8.27 0.45 -17.82
C CYS A 87 9.18 -0.78 -17.80
N ASP A 88 9.51 -1.31 -18.98
CA ASP A 88 10.42 -2.44 -19.18
C ASP A 88 11.80 -2.22 -18.56
N ALA A 89 12.25 -0.96 -18.46
CA ALA A 89 13.53 -0.60 -17.84
C ALA A 89 13.60 -0.90 -16.33
N CYS A 90 12.46 -1.02 -15.67
CA CYS A 90 12.33 -1.35 -14.25
C CYS A 90 11.80 -2.77 -14.04
N ASP A 91 11.57 -3.54 -15.10
CA ASP A 91 10.97 -4.86 -14.99
C ASP A 91 11.98 -5.86 -14.38
N SER A 92 11.71 -6.30 -13.16
CA SER A 92 12.37 -7.45 -12.52
C SER A 92 11.91 -8.78 -13.11
N GLY A 93 10.90 -8.74 -13.98
CA GLY A 93 10.21 -9.87 -14.59
C GLY A 93 8.94 -10.23 -13.82
N SER A 94 7.92 -10.65 -14.57
CA SER A 94 6.61 -11.04 -14.01
C SER A 94 6.64 -12.05 -12.86
N ARG A 95 7.69 -12.89 -12.77
CA ARG A 95 7.85 -13.86 -11.67
C ARG A 95 7.98 -13.16 -10.32
N ASP A 96 8.82 -12.13 -10.24
CA ASP A 96 9.11 -11.43 -8.98
C ASP A 96 7.89 -10.60 -8.57
N VAL A 97 7.23 -10.00 -9.55
CA VAL A 97 5.95 -9.30 -9.41
C VAL A 97 4.84 -10.19 -8.84
N LEU A 98 4.65 -11.39 -9.41
CA LEU A 98 3.64 -12.33 -8.93
C LEU A 98 3.99 -12.87 -7.53
N GLU A 99 5.28 -13.09 -7.26
CA GLU A 99 5.73 -13.53 -5.94
C GLU A 99 5.48 -12.48 -4.86
N GLU A 100 5.71 -11.20 -5.15
CA GLU A 100 5.38 -10.09 -4.25
C GLU A 100 3.87 -9.97 -4.00
N LEU A 101 3.07 -10.09 -5.07
CA LEU A 101 1.62 -10.07 -4.97
C LEU A 101 1.10 -11.22 -4.09
N ASP A 102 1.59 -12.44 -4.31
CA ASP A 102 1.23 -13.62 -3.53
C ASP A 102 1.64 -13.46 -2.07
N ARG A 103 2.86 -12.99 -1.80
CA ARG A 103 3.33 -12.74 -0.43
C ARG A 103 2.45 -11.71 0.28
N THR A 104 2.09 -10.62 -0.40
CA THR A 104 1.23 -9.58 0.18
C THR A 104 -0.16 -10.12 0.51
N ILE A 105 -0.81 -10.78 -0.44
CA ILE A 105 -2.16 -11.36 -0.23
C ILE A 105 -2.12 -12.41 0.86
N LEU A 106 -1.14 -13.31 0.85
CA LEU A 106 -1.04 -14.38 1.85
C LEU A 106 -0.75 -13.83 3.25
N SER A 107 0.08 -12.80 3.38
CA SER A 107 0.33 -12.14 4.66
C SER A 107 -0.90 -11.43 5.23
N ILE A 108 -1.77 -10.89 4.37
CA ILE A 108 -3.05 -10.34 4.83
C ILE A 108 -3.99 -11.47 5.29
N VAL A 109 -4.13 -12.52 4.46
CA VAL A 109 -5.07 -13.62 4.74
C VAL A 109 -4.64 -14.45 5.96
N ASP A 110 -3.33 -14.63 6.16
CA ASP A 110 -2.79 -15.39 7.30
C ASP A 110 -2.59 -14.56 8.57
N GLY A 111 -2.88 -13.25 8.50
CA GLY A 111 -2.77 -12.31 9.62
C GLY A 111 -1.35 -11.82 9.90
N SER A 112 -0.35 -12.19 9.11
CA SER A 112 1.03 -11.70 9.23
C SER A 112 1.28 -10.44 8.42
N PHE A 113 0.40 -9.44 8.52
CA PHE A 113 0.55 -8.15 7.86
C PHE A 113 0.20 -6.99 8.80
N GLU A 114 0.99 -5.93 8.76
CA GLU A 114 0.66 -4.65 9.39
C GLU A 114 1.08 -3.50 8.47
N THR A 115 0.26 -2.46 8.39
CA THR A 115 0.63 -1.18 7.79
C THR A 115 0.34 -0.04 8.75
N VAL A 116 1.23 0.94 8.75
CA VAL A 116 1.16 2.16 9.55
C VAL A 116 1.29 3.34 8.59
N LEU A 117 0.30 4.22 8.61
CA LEU A 117 0.30 5.48 7.89
C LEU A 117 0.22 6.58 8.94
N THR A 118 1.20 7.46 8.94
CA THR A 118 1.31 8.61 9.83
C THR A 118 1.70 9.83 8.99
N PRO A 119 1.50 11.06 9.48
CA PRO A 119 1.92 12.25 8.77
C PRO A 119 3.38 12.18 8.30
N GLY A 120 3.58 12.19 6.98
CA GLY A 120 4.91 12.19 6.39
C GLY A 120 5.59 10.82 6.26
N TRP A 121 4.92 9.74 6.67
CA TRP A 121 5.54 8.41 6.77
C TRP A 121 4.55 7.26 6.58
N THR A 122 4.90 6.33 5.71
CA THR A 122 4.21 5.06 5.56
C THR A 122 5.17 3.91 5.81
N SER A 123 4.71 2.86 6.49
CA SER A 123 5.44 1.61 6.58
C SER A 123 4.49 0.41 6.54
N HIS A 124 5.05 -0.72 6.15
CA HIS A 124 4.38 -2.00 6.25
C HIS A 124 5.38 -3.07 6.66
N ARG A 125 4.86 -4.14 7.23
CA ARG A 125 5.64 -5.32 7.58
C ARG A 125 4.83 -6.58 7.43
N THR A 126 5.53 -7.64 7.06
CA THR A 126 5.02 -8.99 6.93
C THR A 126 5.93 -9.98 7.65
N SER A 127 5.65 -11.27 7.56
CA SER A 127 6.61 -12.31 7.97
C SER A 127 7.80 -12.47 7.01
N PHE A 128 7.73 -11.87 5.82
CA PHE A 128 8.77 -12.00 4.77
C PHE A 128 9.70 -10.79 4.71
N GLY A 129 9.28 -9.64 5.23
CA GLY A 129 10.06 -8.42 5.20
C GLY A 129 9.28 -7.22 5.72
N ALA A 130 9.94 -6.06 5.75
CA ALA A 130 9.32 -4.80 6.09
C ALA A 130 9.83 -3.72 5.13
N GLY A 131 8.98 -2.73 4.86
CA GLY A 131 9.27 -1.59 4.01
C GLY A 131 8.71 -0.31 4.61
N GLY A 132 9.24 0.83 4.20
CA GLY A 132 8.72 2.13 4.59
C GLY A 132 9.32 3.25 3.77
N GLY A 133 8.60 4.37 3.70
CA GLY A 133 8.97 5.52 2.91
C GLY A 133 8.40 6.80 3.51
N SER A 134 9.12 7.89 3.30
CA SER A 134 8.60 9.23 3.52
C SER A 134 7.87 9.72 2.27
N GLY A 135 6.68 10.31 2.45
CA GLY A 135 5.92 10.99 1.40
C GLY A 135 5.24 12.21 2.00
N GLU A 136 4.96 13.25 1.20
CA GLU A 136 4.26 14.46 1.66
C GLU A 136 2.73 14.30 1.67
N GLU A 137 2.25 13.17 1.16
CA GLU A 137 0.83 12.89 0.98
C GLU A 137 0.18 12.47 2.31
N ASP A 138 -1.07 12.89 2.48
CA ASP A 138 -1.91 12.57 3.64
C ASP A 138 -1.32 12.98 4.99
N ALA A 139 -0.78 14.21 5.04
CA ALA A 139 -0.14 14.82 6.21
C ALA A 139 -0.98 14.88 7.50
N ASP A 140 -2.26 14.50 7.46
CA ASP A 140 -3.16 14.50 8.61
C ASP A 140 -3.70 13.10 8.99
N LEU A 141 -3.31 12.03 8.27
CA LEU A 141 -3.79 10.68 8.57
C LEU A 141 -2.86 9.93 9.53
N ASP A 142 -3.47 9.35 10.58
CA ASP A 142 -2.82 8.43 11.53
C ASP A 142 -3.66 7.15 11.60
N VAL A 143 -3.22 6.12 10.88
CA VAL A 143 -3.93 4.86 10.69
C VAL A 143 -2.95 3.70 10.87
N THR A 144 -3.31 2.74 11.71
CA THR A 144 -2.63 1.45 11.81
C THR A 144 -3.63 0.34 11.52
N VAL A 145 -3.29 -0.53 10.57
CA VAL A 145 -4.09 -1.72 10.24
C VAL A 145 -3.22 -2.95 10.42
N THR A 146 -3.61 -3.83 11.34
CA THR A 146 -3.00 -5.14 11.55
C THR A 146 -3.96 -6.22 11.07
N ALA A 147 -3.50 -7.06 10.15
CA ALA A 147 -4.28 -8.18 9.66
C ALA A 147 -4.54 -9.22 10.76
N GLN A 148 -5.67 -9.91 10.67
CA GLN A 148 -6.01 -11.09 11.46
C GLN A 148 -6.26 -12.28 10.53
N PRO A 149 -5.93 -13.50 10.95
CA PRO A 149 -6.02 -14.68 10.10
C PRO A 149 -7.46 -14.98 9.74
N TRP A 150 -7.75 -15.20 8.46
CA TRP A 150 -9.11 -15.43 7.96
C TRP A 150 -9.68 -16.79 8.39
N ALA A 151 -8.82 -17.76 8.69
CA ALA A 151 -9.22 -19.06 9.21
C ALA A 151 -9.16 -19.09 10.74
N GLU A 152 -10.12 -19.73 11.39
CA GLU A 152 -10.22 -19.80 12.87
C GLU A 152 -8.99 -20.46 13.51
N ASN A 153 -8.50 -21.55 12.93
CA ASN A 153 -7.41 -22.37 13.49
C ASN A 153 -6.03 -21.99 12.94
N TRP A 154 -5.85 -20.74 12.50
CA TRP A 154 -4.59 -20.27 11.94
C TRP A 154 -3.91 -19.31 12.91
N THR A 155 -2.69 -19.65 13.31
CA THR A 155 -1.80 -18.75 14.07
C THR A 155 -0.95 -17.93 13.11
N PRO A 156 -1.00 -16.59 13.14
CA PRO A 156 -0.21 -15.76 12.25
C PRO A 156 1.28 -16.02 12.42
N ARG A 157 2.01 -15.92 11.31
CA ARG A 157 3.47 -15.94 11.37
C ARG A 157 3.97 -14.70 12.10
N PRO A 158 5.09 -14.79 12.82
CA PRO A 158 5.69 -13.62 13.45
C PRO A 158 6.01 -12.54 12.42
N LEU A 159 5.64 -11.30 12.72
CA LEU A 159 6.00 -10.14 11.91
C LEU A 159 7.50 -9.84 12.02
N CYS A 160 8.09 -9.36 10.93
CA CYS A 160 9.39 -8.71 10.99
C CYS A 160 9.35 -7.49 11.93
N PRO A 161 10.51 -7.06 12.47
CA PRO A 161 10.59 -5.84 13.26
C PRO A 161 10.04 -4.62 12.49
N ALA A 162 9.35 -3.73 13.19
CA ALA A 162 8.81 -2.51 12.59
C ALA A 162 9.94 -1.57 12.14
N ILE A 163 9.79 -1.01 10.95
CA ILE A 163 10.64 0.09 10.48
C ILE A 163 10.08 1.38 11.07
N GLN A 164 10.91 2.06 11.84
CA GLN A 164 10.60 3.36 12.43
C GLN A 164 10.90 4.47 11.43
N PRO A 165 10.13 5.57 11.44
CA PRO A 165 10.50 6.75 10.68
C PRO A 165 11.91 7.21 11.07
N PRO A 166 12.70 7.76 10.12
CA PRO A 166 13.97 8.38 10.47
C PRO A 166 13.71 9.45 11.54
N ARG A 167 14.50 9.44 12.62
CA ARG A 167 14.36 10.44 13.68
C ARG A 167 14.46 11.83 13.06
N SER A 168 13.40 12.64 13.20
CA SER A 168 13.44 14.04 12.83
C SER A 168 14.60 14.67 13.59
N SER A 169 15.62 15.17 12.87
CA SER A 169 16.62 16.03 13.51
C SER A 169 15.86 17.22 14.11
N PRO A 170 16.12 17.62 15.37
CA PRO A 170 15.50 18.83 15.87
C PRO A 170 15.85 19.97 14.92
N VAL A 171 14.81 20.69 14.45
CA VAL A 171 14.95 21.89 13.64
C VAL A 171 16.04 22.75 14.28
N SER A 172 17.16 22.90 13.57
CA SER A 172 18.22 23.79 14.04
C SER A 172 17.61 25.16 14.19
N ALA A 173 17.56 25.66 15.43
CA ALA A 173 17.08 26.99 15.75
C ALA A 173 17.68 28.01 14.75
N PRO A 174 16.89 28.99 14.28
CA PRO A 174 17.38 29.94 13.29
C PRO A 174 18.68 30.56 13.81
N ARG A 175 19.78 30.34 13.06
CA ARG A 175 21.09 30.92 13.35
C ARG A 175 20.91 32.41 13.57
N SER A 176 21.08 32.85 14.81
CA SER A 176 21.09 34.27 15.15
C SER A 176 22.14 34.96 14.26
N ARG A 177 21.68 35.90 13.43
CA ARG A 177 22.56 36.74 12.62
C ARG A 177 23.49 37.48 13.58
N ARG A 178 24.78 37.14 13.57
CA ARG A 178 25.80 37.94 14.24
C ARG A 178 25.71 39.38 13.72
N PRO A 179 25.70 40.40 14.58
CA PRO A 179 25.72 41.78 14.13
C PRO A 179 27.04 42.05 13.39
N ARG A 180 26.92 42.67 12.20
CA ARG A 180 28.09 43.16 11.44
C ARG A 180 28.79 44.21 12.30
N ARG A 181 30.07 43.98 12.63
CA ARG A 181 30.95 45.04 13.16
C ARG A 181 31.07 46.13 12.09
N SER A 182 30.65 47.34 12.42
CA SER A 182 30.99 48.53 11.66
C SER A 182 32.48 48.80 11.84
N THR A 183 33.25 48.63 10.78
CA THR A 183 34.56 49.30 10.65
C THR A 183 34.27 50.68 10.07
N ASP A 184 34.26 51.68 10.94
CA ASP A 184 34.43 53.07 10.53
C ASP A 184 35.91 53.45 10.62
N ARG A 185 36.26 54.38 9.74
CA ARG A 185 37.57 54.86 9.28
C ARG A 185 38.61 55.17 10.35
#